data_AF-A0A517ZI42-F1
#
_entry.id   AF-A0A517ZI42-F1
#
_cell.length_a   1.000
_cell.length_b   1.000
_cell.length_c   1.000
_cell.angle_alpha   90.00
_cell.angle_beta   90.00
_cell.angle_gamma   90.00
#
_symmetry.space_group_name_H-M   'P 1'
#
loop_
_entity.id
_entity.type
_entity.pdbx_description
1 polymer ?
#
loop_
_entity_poly.entity_id
_entity_poly.type
_entity_poly.pdbx_seq_one_letter_code
_entity_poly.pdbx_strand_id
1 'polypeptide(L)'
;MATQTSTGNNLDNLTLKNRGWLDTIFMSPVLWGAALTAGFYAVLPYLPVQQALARRYCTGHILSYTETTLFFLGIAILAMKALSLSTQRRALKLQQLYELPGETDDAVQNATRMMVVVCELPRRIQRTFLVRRIAEVCQNVRGLRSTKNLYEHQQYLSDIGSERLHESYSLIRTITWAIPILGFLGTVMGITIAIANVKPEQLTSSMDKVTGGLGIAFDTTTLGLGLTLVLVFLTFWVEKSEQNILHEVDELAFNHISSWFPEPDTTSPLLQAEQQAAAQLLTQTEAIVAQHADAWQTNLGQLRERWSETMEKQQSSLAASLHAGTESTLADHARQLATAREELLSGYQGVSQQIASMMDAQREAMTEQQQAAQESMDEQRQVLFNQIATVRDDLKVQTEQITTSISSTAEHWNSELSTASQAMTAQVGQLQHQGELLSRIVEQEENLVRLQGTLAENLSAIRSVEAFDETLHNLSAAVHLLTVRSKAA
;
A
#
# COMPACT_ATOMS: atom_id res chain seq x y z
N MET A 1 -85.29 35.50 -57.54
CA MET A 1 -84.14 36.43 -57.54
C MET A 1 -83.76 36.66 -56.07
N ALA A 2 -82.48 36.47 -55.75
CA ALA A 2 -81.82 36.71 -54.45
C ALA A 2 -82.15 35.77 -53.27
N THR A 3 -81.26 34.80 -53.02
CA THR A 3 -80.51 34.62 -51.75
C THR A 3 -79.50 33.48 -51.89
N GLN A 4 -78.49 33.69 -52.74
CA GLN A 4 -77.21 32.97 -52.74
C GLN A 4 -76.14 34.04 -52.46
N THR A 5 -75.80 34.30 -51.20
CA THR A 5 -74.64 35.15 -50.84
C THR A 5 -74.36 35.08 -49.33
N SER A 6 -73.78 33.99 -48.82
CA SER A 6 -73.06 34.03 -47.52
C SER A 6 -72.15 32.84 -47.17
N THR A 7 -71.75 31.99 -48.13
CA THR A 7 -70.84 30.84 -47.85
C THR A 7 -69.41 31.01 -48.36
N GLY A 8 -69.04 32.21 -48.82
CA GLY A 8 -67.74 32.46 -49.45
C GLY A 8 -66.57 32.78 -48.51
N ASN A 9 -66.81 33.18 -47.25
CA ASN A 9 -65.76 33.81 -46.43
C ASN A 9 -65.06 32.90 -45.39
N ASN A 10 -65.38 31.61 -45.31
CA ASN A 10 -64.82 30.73 -44.27
C ASN A 10 -63.99 29.54 -44.80
N LEU A 11 -63.85 29.40 -46.13
CA LEU A 11 -63.09 28.30 -46.74
C LEU A 11 -61.57 28.51 -46.67
N ASP A 12 -61.11 29.75 -46.53
CA ASP A 12 -59.67 30.06 -46.49
C ASP A 12 -59.00 29.74 -45.13
N ASN A 13 -59.77 29.60 -44.04
CA ASN A 13 -59.27 29.34 -42.69
C ASN A 13 -59.55 27.91 -42.17
N LEU A 14 -59.51 26.91 -43.05
CA LEU A 14 -59.65 25.50 -42.65
C LEU A 14 -58.35 25.01 -41.99
N THR A 15 -58.34 24.99 -40.65
CA THR A 15 -57.22 24.53 -39.83
C THR A 15 -57.64 23.42 -38.86
N LEU A 16 -56.70 22.54 -38.52
CA LEU A 16 -56.95 21.45 -37.57
C LEU A 16 -57.18 21.98 -36.15
N LYS A 17 -58.05 21.32 -35.38
CA LYS A 17 -58.40 21.77 -34.01
C LYS A 17 -57.22 21.57 -33.03
N ASN A 18 -56.81 22.66 -32.36
CA ASN A 18 -55.78 22.63 -31.31
C ASN A 18 -56.20 21.82 -30.06
N ARG A 19 -55.21 21.39 -29.28
CA ARG A 19 -55.42 20.64 -28.02
C ARG A 19 -56.00 21.54 -26.94
N GLY A 20 -57.08 21.08 -26.29
CA GLY A 20 -57.61 21.73 -25.10
C GLY A 20 -56.71 21.47 -23.90
N TRP A 21 -56.54 22.45 -23.02
CA TRP A 21 -55.63 22.38 -21.87
C TRP A 21 -55.88 21.17 -20.94
N LEU A 22 -57.15 20.79 -20.75
CA LEU A 22 -57.54 19.61 -19.98
C LEU A 22 -57.08 18.29 -20.62
N ASP A 23 -57.15 18.15 -21.95
CA ASP A 23 -56.65 16.97 -22.67
C ASP A 23 -55.12 16.84 -22.56
N THR A 24 -54.41 17.94 -22.34
CA THR A 24 -52.96 17.97 -22.15
C THR A 24 -52.56 17.40 -20.79
N ILE A 25 -53.31 17.75 -19.75
CA ILE A 25 -53.06 17.29 -18.38
C ILE A 25 -53.43 15.81 -18.22
N PHE A 26 -54.63 15.41 -18.67
CA PHE A 26 -55.09 14.02 -18.52
C PHE A 26 -54.31 13.00 -19.36
N MET A 27 -53.64 13.43 -20.43
CA MET A 27 -52.74 12.58 -21.20
C MET A 27 -51.27 12.94 -21.00
N SER A 28 -50.93 13.51 -19.83
CA SER A 28 -49.53 13.73 -19.45
C SER A 28 -48.90 12.40 -19.02
N PRO A 29 -47.80 11.95 -19.65
CA PRO A 29 -47.12 10.72 -19.25
C PRO A 29 -46.55 10.76 -17.84
N VAL A 30 -46.16 11.95 -17.38
CA VAL A 30 -45.58 12.15 -16.05
C VAL A 30 -46.61 11.87 -14.96
N LEU A 31 -47.85 12.31 -15.14
CA LEU A 31 -48.92 12.11 -14.17
C LEU A 31 -49.27 10.62 -14.05
N TRP A 32 -49.44 9.93 -15.18
CA TRP A 32 -49.71 8.50 -15.19
C TRP A 32 -48.52 7.67 -14.71
N GLY A 33 -47.28 8.06 -15.04
CA GLY A 33 -46.07 7.44 -14.53
C GLY A 33 -45.96 7.55 -13.00
N ALA A 34 -46.22 8.73 -12.45
CA ALA A 34 -46.26 8.96 -11.01
C ALA A 34 -47.38 8.17 -10.32
N ALA A 35 -48.58 8.14 -10.91
CA ALA A 35 -49.70 7.36 -10.40
C ALA A 35 -49.43 5.85 -10.42
N LEU A 36 -48.83 5.32 -11.50
CA LEU A 36 -48.40 3.92 -11.58
C LEU A 36 -47.32 3.60 -10.54
N THR A 37 -46.36 4.50 -10.34
CA THR A 37 -45.31 4.33 -9.33
C THR A 37 -45.90 4.30 -7.92
N ALA A 38 -46.78 5.25 -7.59
CA ALA A 38 -47.46 5.30 -6.29
C ALA A 38 -48.35 4.06 -6.08
N GLY A 39 -49.09 3.65 -7.11
CA GLY A 39 -49.91 2.43 -7.10
C GLY A 39 -49.06 1.18 -6.89
N PHE A 40 -47.91 1.06 -7.56
CA PHE A 40 -46.98 -0.05 -7.39
C PHE A 40 -46.49 -0.16 -5.94
N TYR A 41 -46.01 0.94 -5.35
CA TYR A 41 -45.56 0.92 -3.94
C TYR A 41 -46.69 0.73 -2.93
N ALA A 42 -47.92 1.17 -3.25
CA ALA A 42 -49.09 0.91 -2.40
C ALA A 42 -49.54 -0.56 -2.44
N VAL A 43 -49.39 -1.24 -3.58
CA VAL A 43 -49.73 -2.66 -3.77
C VAL A 43 -48.61 -3.58 -3.31
N LEU A 44 -47.35 -3.11 -3.29
CA LEU A 44 -46.16 -3.90 -2.93
C LEU A 44 -46.30 -4.69 -1.60
N PRO A 45 -46.91 -4.17 -0.52
CA PRO A 45 -47.12 -4.91 0.73
C PRO A 45 -48.14 -6.05 0.63
N TYR A 46 -48.96 -6.09 -0.42
CA TYR A 46 -50.05 -7.04 -0.60
C TYR A 46 -49.77 -8.07 -1.71
N LEU A 47 -48.56 -8.11 -2.26
CA LEU A 47 -48.23 -9.09 -3.32
C LEU A 47 -48.28 -10.53 -2.78
N PRO A 48 -49.05 -11.45 -3.40
CA PRO A 48 -49.19 -12.82 -2.93
C PRO A 48 -47.97 -13.71 -3.28
N VAL A 49 -47.15 -13.31 -4.24
CA VAL A 49 -46.01 -14.09 -4.76
C VAL A 49 -44.77 -13.22 -4.81
N GLN A 50 -43.61 -13.77 -4.42
CA GLN A 50 -42.29 -13.10 -4.48
C GLN A 50 -42.19 -11.73 -3.78
N GLN A 51 -43.06 -11.45 -2.80
CA GLN A 51 -43.08 -10.18 -2.07
C GLN A 51 -41.72 -9.81 -1.45
N ALA A 52 -41.05 -10.78 -0.82
CA ALA A 52 -39.75 -10.56 -0.21
C ALA A 52 -38.68 -10.14 -1.23
N LEU A 53 -38.73 -10.72 -2.43
CA LEU A 53 -37.83 -10.40 -3.53
C LEU A 53 -38.15 -9.01 -4.10
N ALA A 54 -39.42 -8.73 -4.42
CA ALA A 54 -39.83 -7.43 -4.94
C ALA A 54 -39.53 -6.29 -3.96
N ARG A 55 -39.75 -6.50 -2.66
CA ARG A 55 -39.38 -5.53 -1.63
C ARG A 55 -37.87 -5.33 -1.58
N ARG A 56 -37.07 -6.40 -1.59
CA ARG A 56 -35.60 -6.30 -1.59
C ARG A 56 -35.07 -5.47 -2.76
N TYR A 57 -35.47 -5.79 -3.99
CA TYR A 57 -34.96 -5.09 -5.17
C TYR A 57 -35.49 -3.66 -5.30
N CYS A 58 -36.80 -3.44 -5.14
CA CYS A 58 -37.42 -2.13 -5.40
C CYS A 58 -37.31 -1.14 -4.23
N THR A 59 -37.12 -1.59 -2.97
CA THR A 59 -37.07 -0.71 -1.79
C THR A 59 -35.72 -0.69 -1.07
N GLY A 60 -34.71 -1.41 -1.58
CA GLY A 60 -33.41 -1.54 -0.94
C GLY A 60 -32.57 -0.26 -0.93
N HIS A 61 -32.70 0.60 -1.96
CA HIS A 61 -31.86 1.79 -2.12
C HIS A 61 -32.57 2.91 -2.88
N ILE A 62 -32.13 4.18 -2.73
CA ILE A 62 -32.74 5.34 -3.42
C ILE A 62 -32.63 5.23 -4.95
N LEU A 63 -31.60 4.54 -5.44
CA LEU A 63 -31.42 4.25 -6.86
C LEU A 63 -32.51 3.30 -7.36
N SER A 64 -32.87 2.26 -6.58
CA SER A 64 -33.98 1.35 -6.92
C SER A 64 -35.32 2.09 -7.05
N TYR A 65 -35.58 3.08 -6.19
CA TYR A 65 -36.76 3.93 -6.30
C TYR A 65 -36.74 4.74 -7.60
N THR A 66 -35.59 5.31 -7.95
CA THR A 66 -35.41 6.08 -9.18
C THR A 66 -35.59 5.22 -10.43
N GLU A 67 -34.96 4.06 -10.49
CA GLU A 67 -35.08 3.09 -11.59
C GLU A 67 -36.53 2.64 -11.77
N THR A 68 -37.21 2.28 -10.69
CA THR A 68 -38.61 1.85 -10.71
C THR A 68 -39.54 2.98 -11.17
N THR A 69 -39.28 4.22 -10.74
CA THR A 69 -40.07 5.39 -11.16
C THR A 69 -39.89 5.68 -12.65
N LEU A 70 -38.65 5.66 -13.14
CA LEU A 70 -38.34 5.81 -14.56
C LEU A 70 -38.95 4.68 -15.40
N PHE A 71 -38.96 3.46 -14.87
CA PHE A 71 -39.61 2.32 -15.51
C PHE A 71 -41.12 2.55 -15.68
N PHE A 72 -41.84 2.91 -14.62
CA PHE A 72 -43.28 3.16 -14.72
C PHE A 72 -43.63 4.39 -15.57
N LEU A 73 -42.76 5.40 -15.58
CA LEU A 73 -42.86 6.51 -16.53
C LEU A 73 -42.75 5.99 -17.97
N GLY A 74 -41.77 5.14 -18.26
CA GLY A 74 -41.61 4.47 -19.56
C GLY A 74 -42.85 3.66 -19.96
N ILE A 75 -43.38 2.86 -19.04
CA ILE A 75 -44.61 2.08 -19.24
C ILE A 75 -45.80 3.00 -19.53
N ALA A 76 -45.96 4.11 -18.82
CA ALA A 76 -47.05 5.06 -19.07
C ALA A 76 -46.98 5.67 -20.47
N ILE A 77 -45.78 6.05 -20.93
CA ILE A 77 -45.55 6.59 -22.28
C ILE A 77 -45.93 5.55 -23.33
N LEU A 78 -45.41 4.32 -23.19
CA LEU A 78 -45.65 3.23 -24.13
C LEU A 78 -47.12 2.80 -24.13
N ALA A 79 -47.78 2.73 -22.98
CA ALA A 79 -49.20 2.42 -22.87
C ALA A 79 -50.07 3.44 -23.58
N MET A 80 -49.78 4.74 -23.44
CA MET A 80 -50.53 5.78 -24.16
C MET A 80 -50.31 5.72 -25.66
N LYS A 81 -49.07 5.49 -26.13
CA LYS A 81 -48.79 5.26 -27.54
C LYS A 81 -49.53 4.02 -28.06
N ALA A 82 -49.51 2.92 -27.32
CA ALA A 82 -50.22 1.70 -27.65
C ALA A 82 -51.75 1.88 -27.72
N LEU A 83 -52.34 2.65 -26.82
CA LEU A 83 -53.77 3.01 -26.89
C LEU A 83 -54.08 3.91 -28.09
N SER A 84 -53.13 4.77 -28.48
CA SER A 84 -53.29 5.61 -29.67
C SER A 84 -53.27 4.80 -30.97
N LEU A 85 -52.54 3.67 -31.03
CA LEU A 85 -52.53 2.75 -32.18
C LEU A 85 -53.94 2.29 -32.56
N SER A 86 -54.81 2.02 -31.58
CA SER A 86 -56.19 1.62 -31.87
C SER A 86 -56.97 2.74 -32.57
N THR A 87 -56.71 4.00 -32.22
CA THR A 87 -57.32 5.17 -32.87
C THR A 87 -56.77 5.35 -34.29
N GLN A 88 -55.47 5.13 -34.50
CA GLN A 88 -54.82 5.16 -35.82
C GLN A 88 -55.41 4.09 -36.74
N ARG A 89 -55.48 2.83 -36.28
CA ARG A 89 -56.08 1.72 -37.04
C ARG A 89 -57.56 1.93 -37.32
N ARG A 90 -58.29 2.61 -36.44
CA ARG A 90 -59.69 2.96 -36.69
C ARG A 90 -59.81 4.01 -37.78
N ALA A 91 -58.91 4.98 -37.85
CA ALA A 91 -58.90 5.99 -38.92
C ALA A 91 -58.64 5.36 -40.29
N LEU A 92 -57.75 4.37 -40.39
CA LEU A 92 -57.53 3.57 -41.61
C LEU A 92 -58.76 2.74 -42.04
N LYS A 93 -59.82 2.65 -41.24
CA LYS A 93 -61.06 1.94 -41.60
C LYS A 93 -62.22 2.87 -41.90
N LEU A 94 -62.03 4.19 -41.77
CA LEU A 94 -63.09 5.16 -42.03
C LEU A 94 -63.22 5.37 -43.54
N GLN A 95 -64.23 4.74 -44.15
CA GLN A 95 -64.52 4.83 -45.59
C GLN A 95 -64.65 6.28 -46.10
N GLN A 96 -65.13 7.21 -45.25
CA GLN A 96 -65.24 8.63 -45.59
C GLN A 96 -63.89 9.30 -45.94
N LEU A 97 -62.76 8.72 -45.52
CA LEU A 97 -61.41 9.19 -45.87
C LEU A 97 -60.89 8.60 -47.19
N TYR A 98 -61.62 7.65 -47.78
CA TYR A 98 -61.26 6.99 -49.03
C TYR A 98 -62.11 7.48 -50.21
N GLU A 99 -63.17 8.23 -49.97
CA GLU A 99 -64.05 8.71 -51.04
C GLU A 99 -64.08 10.24 -51.06
N LEU A 100 -63.76 10.82 -52.22
CA LEU A 100 -63.95 12.25 -52.46
C LEU A 100 -65.45 12.56 -52.59
N PRO A 101 -65.99 13.53 -51.83
CA PRO A 101 -67.36 13.98 -52.02
C PRO A 101 -67.49 14.78 -53.33
N GLY A 102 -68.00 14.13 -54.37
CA GLY A 102 -68.28 14.74 -55.68
C GLY A 102 -67.00 15.16 -56.40
N GLU A 103 -66.20 14.19 -56.83
CA GLU A 103 -64.99 14.42 -57.63
C GLU A 103 -65.25 15.33 -58.83
N THR A 104 -64.37 16.32 -59.02
CA THR A 104 -64.37 17.25 -60.15
C THR A 104 -63.02 17.23 -60.86
N ASP A 105 -62.97 17.70 -62.09
CA ASP A 105 -61.71 17.84 -62.85
C ASP A 105 -60.77 18.93 -62.28
N ASP A 106 -61.23 19.73 -61.30
CA ASP A 106 -60.43 20.76 -60.64
C ASP A 106 -59.80 20.25 -59.33
N ALA A 107 -58.49 20.01 -59.35
CA ALA A 107 -57.71 19.55 -58.21
C ALA A 107 -57.83 20.47 -56.97
N VAL A 108 -57.98 21.79 -57.15
CA VAL A 108 -58.09 22.74 -56.03
C VAL A 108 -59.45 22.64 -55.36
N GLN A 109 -60.51 22.39 -56.14
CA GLN A 109 -61.85 22.13 -55.60
C GLN A 109 -61.89 20.80 -54.84
N ASN A 110 -61.30 19.73 -55.39
CA ASN A 110 -61.19 18.44 -54.70
C ASN A 110 -60.45 18.58 -53.36
N ALA A 111 -59.33 19.30 -53.34
CA ALA A 111 -58.56 19.58 -52.12
C ALA A 111 -59.38 20.36 -51.08
N THR A 112 -60.19 21.32 -51.52
CA THR A 112 -61.04 22.14 -50.63
C THR A 112 -62.16 21.31 -50.03
N ARG A 113 -62.83 20.45 -50.81
CA ARG A 113 -63.90 19.57 -50.33
C ARG A 113 -63.38 18.56 -49.32
N MET A 114 -62.24 17.92 -49.61
CA MET A 114 -61.62 16.98 -48.67
C MET A 114 -61.18 17.68 -47.38
N MET A 115 -60.70 18.91 -47.45
CA MET A 115 -60.36 19.69 -46.25
C MET A 115 -61.57 19.92 -45.33
N VAL A 116 -62.75 20.20 -45.90
CA VAL A 116 -64.00 20.36 -45.12
C VAL A 116 -64.31 19.06 -44.37
N VAL A 117 -64.26 17.91 -45.05
CA VAL A 117 -64.46 16.59 -44.43
C VAL A 117 -63.48 16.36 -43.28
N VAL A 118 -62.20 16.63 -43.50
CA VAL A 118 -61.16 16.48 -42.46
C VAL A 118 -61.44 17.38 -41.26
N CYS A 119 -61.84 18.63 -41.47
CA CYS A 119 -62.15 19.59 -40.41
C CYS A 119 -63.41 19.25 -39.60
N GLU A 120 -64.36 18.52 -40.18
CA GLU A 120 -65.59 18.04 -39.51
C GLU A 120 -65.33 16.84 -38.58
N LEU A 121 -64.27 16.06 -38.82
CA LEU A 121 -63.98 14.88 -38.01
C LEU A 121 -63.70 15.20 -36.52
N PRO A 122 -63.93 14.22 -35.61
CA PRO A 122 -63.57 14.37 -34.20
C PRO A 122 -62.07 14.65 -33.99
N ARG A 123 -61.76 15.47 -32.97
CA ARG A 123 -60.37 15.88 -32.65
C ARG A 123 -59.37 14.74 -32.49
N ARG A 124 -59.81 13.57 -32.02
CA ARG A 124 -58.95 12.38 -31.85
C ARG A 124 -58.55 11.77 -33.19
N ILE A 125 -59.44 11.79 -34.18
CA ILE A 125 -59.21 11.26 -35.52
C ILE A 125 -58.40 12.26 -36.36
N GLN A 126 -58.62 13.56 -36.20
CA GLN A 126 -57.82 14.60 -36.88
C GLN A 126 -56.31 14.52 -36.59
N ARG A 127 -55.91 13.88 -35.50
CA ARG A 127 -54.51 13.73 -35.09
C ARG A 127 -53.86 12.45 -35.60
N THR A 128 -54.58 11.61 -36.33
CA THR A 128 -54.00 10.40 -36.91
C THR A 128 -53.06 10.75 -38.07
N PHE A 129 -52.13 9.84 -38.37
CA PHE A 129 -51.15 10.04 -39.43
C PHE A 129 -51.85 10.25 -40.78
N LEU A 130 -52.87 9.45 -41.08
CA LEU A 130 -53.66 9.54 -42.31
C LEU A 130 -54.31 10.91 -42.49
N VAL A 131 -55.06 11.37 -41.49
CA VAL A 131 -55.83 12.61 -41.61
C VAL A 131 -54.92 13.83 -41.68
N ARG A 132 -53.82 13.82 -40.91
CA ARG A 132 -52.79 14.84 -41.02
C ARG A 132 -52.14 14.84 -42.40
N ARG A 133 -51.84 13.67 -42.97
CA ARG A 133 -51.26 13.55 -44.32
C ARG A 133 -52.20 14.11 -45.39
N ILE A 134 -53.48 13.72 -45.35
CA ILE A 134 -54.52 14.25 -46.25
C ILE A 134 -54.58 15.78 -46.13
N ALA A 135 -54.61 16.31 -44.91
CA ALA A 135 -54.66 17.76 -44.68
C ALA A 135 -53.41 18.48 -45.24
N GLU A 136 -52.22 17.97 -44.98
CA GLU A 136 -50.95 18.56 -45.47
C GLU A 136 -50.92 18.55 -47.02
N VAL A 137 -51.33 17.44 -47.66
CA VAL A 137 -51.43 17.34 -49.12
C VAL A 137 -52.46 18.32 -49.69
N CYS A 138 -53.68 18.34 -49.16
CA CYS A 138 -54.73 19.24 -49.62
C CYS A 138 -54.35 20.72 -49.41
N GLN A 139 -53.67 21.07 -48.32
CA GLN A 139 -53.15 22.43 -48.11
C GLN A 139 -52.12 22.82 -49.16
N ASN A 140 -51.20 21.92 -49.50
CA ASN A 140 -50.20 22.17 -50.52
C ASN A 140 -50.84 22.43 -51.90
N VAL A 141 -51.79 21.58 -52.32
CA VAL A 141 -52.51 21.74 -53.60
C VAL A 141 -53.30 23.06 -53.63
N ARG A 142 -53.95 23.44 -52.51
CA ARG A 142 -54.66 24.72 -52.42
C ARG A 142 -53.74 25.94 -52.47
N GLY A 143 -52.57 25.85 -51.84
CA GLY A 143 -51.59 26.94 -51.78
C GLY A 143 -50.90 27.18 -53.12
N LEU A 144 -50.41 26.12 -53.77
CA LEU A 144 -49.71 26.20 -55.06
C LEU A 144 -50.66 26.28 -56.25
N ARG A 145 -51.93 25.87 -56.08
CA ARG A 145 -52.91 25.71 -57.17
C ARG A 145 -52.38 24.86 -58.33
N SER A 146 -51.52 23.89 -58.02
CA SER A 146 -50.86 23.01 -58.99
C SER A 146 -50.56 21.66 -58.38
N THR A 147 -50.53 20.63 -59.23
CA THR A 147 -50.25 19.22 -58.88
C THR A 147 -48.89 18.73 -59.39
N LYS A 148 -48.15 19.56 -60.16
CA LYS A 148 -46.92 19.16 -60.87
C LYS A 148 -45.86 18.48 -60.00
N ASN A 149 -45.70 18.89 -58.74
CA ASN A 149 -44.70 18.33 -57.80
C ASN A 149 -45.35 17.58 -56.63
N LEU A 150 -46.57 17.07 -56.82
CA LEU A 150 -47.29 16.39 -55.75
C LEU A 150 -46.56 15.14 -55.27
N TYR A 151 -45.97 14.37 -56.18
CA TYR A 151 -45.21 13.16 -55.85
C TYR A 151 -43.99 13.46 -54.97
N GLU A 152 -43.14 14.41 -55.39
CA GLU A 152 -41.98 14.86 -54.61
C GLU A 152 -42.39 15.38 -53.23
N HIS A 153 -43.49 16.13 -53.16
CA HIS A 153 -44.01 16.64 -51.90
C HIS A 153 -44.52 15.50 -50.99
N GLN A 154 -45.19 14.49 -51.53
CA GLN A 154 -45.62 13.32 -50.75
C GLN A 154 -44.43 12.52 -50.20
N GLN A 155 -43.36 12.36 -50.99
CA GLN A 155 -42.11 11.74 -50.52
C GLN A 155 -41.48 12.55 -49.38
N TYR A 156 -41.38 13.87 -49.54
CA TYR A 156 -40.92 14.78 -48.48
C TYR A 156 -41.77 14.65 -47.20
N LEU A 157 -43.10 14.56 -47.33
CA LEU A 157 -44.00 14.36 -46.18
C LEU A 157 -43.83 12.97 -45.54
N SER A 158 -43.46 11.93 -46.31
CA SER A 158 -43.16 10.59 -45.79
C SER A 158 -41.89 10.60 -44.95
N ASP A 159 -40.83 11.24 -45.45
CA ASP A 159 -39.56 11.40 -44.73
C ASP A 159 -39.77 12.16 -43.42
N ILE A 160 -40.47 13.31 -43.47
CA ILE A 160 -40.82 14.07 -42.25
C ILE A 160 -41.68 13.24 -41.30
N GLY A 161 -42.62 12.44 -41.82
CA GLY A 161 -43.46 11.57 -41.02
C GLY A 161 -42.63 10.56 -40.22
N SER A 162 -41.65 9.94 -40.88
CA SER A 162 -40.71 9.00 -40.27
C SER A 162 -39.83 9.67 -39.22
N GLU A 163 -39.30 10.86 -39.52
CA GLU A 163 -38.46 11.63 -38.59
C GLU A 163 -39.25 12.05 -37.34
N ARG A 164 -40.47 12.57 -37.50
CA ARG A 164 -41.37 12.91 -36.38
C ARG A 164 -41.71 11.69 -35.53
N LEU A 165 -41.90 10.52 -36.16
CA LEU A 165 -42.12 9.27 -35.44
C LEU A 165 -40.90 8.93 -34.58
N HIS A 166 -39.70 8.97 -35.17
CA HIS A 166 -38.44 8.71 -34.46
C HIS A 166 -38.23 9.68 -33.29
N GLU A 167 -38.44 10.97 -33.50
CA GLU A 167 -38.33 12.01 -32.48
C GLU A 167 -39.31 11.78 -31.32
N SER A 168 -40.51 11.26 -31.61
CA SER A 168 -41.51 10.94 -30.58
C SER A 168 -41.08 9.85 -29.59
N TYR A 169 -40.05 9.04 -29.94
CA TYR A 169 -39.44 8.02 -29.07
C TYR A 169 -38.18 8.51 -28.34
N SER A 170 -37.76 9.77 -28.53
CA SER A 170 -36.58 10.34 -27.88
C SER A 170 -36.61 10.17 -26.35
N LEU A 171 -37.71 10.57 -25.72
CA LEU A 171 -37.84 10.53 -24.26
C LEU A 171 -37.78 9.10 -23.70
N ILE A 172 -38.46 8.13 -24.32
CA ILE A 172 -38.41 6.73 -23.89
C ILE A 172 -37.01 6.13 -24.12
N ARG A 173 -36.31 6.53 -25.19
CA ARG A 173 -34.91 6.15 -25.42
C ARG A 173 -33.99 6.71 -24.34
N THR A 174 -34.16 7.98 -23.97
CA THR A 174 -33.42 8.60 -22.85
C THR A 174 -33.66 7.84 -21.54
N ILE A 175 -34.91 7.47 -21.22
CA ILE A 175 -35.22 6.65 -20.04
C ILE A 175 -34.51 5.29 -20.10
N THR A 176 -34.57 4.63 -21.27
CA THR A 176 -33.97 3.31 -21.50
C THR A 176 -32.44 3.35 -21.39
N TRP A 177 -31.80 4.47 -21.71
CA TRP A 177 -30.37 4.67 -21.49
C TRP A 177 -30.03 5.06 -20.05
N ALA A 178 -30.91 5.80 -19.36
CA ALA A 178 -30.68 6.27 -18.00
C ALA A 178 -30.76 5.14 -16.97
N ILE A 179 -31.70 4.20 -17.11
CA ILE A 179 -31.90 3.11 -16.12
C ILE A 179 -30.64 2.23 -15.95
N PRO A 180 -29.95 1.75 -17.01
CA PRO A 180 -28.71 0.98 -16.86
C PRO A 180 -27.57 1.78 -16.23
N ILE A 181 -27.47 3.08 -16.55
CA ILE A 181 -26.45 3.96 -15.97
C ILE A 181 -26.69 4.12 -14.47
N LEU A 182 -27.95 4.25 -14.03
CA LEU A 182 -28.31 4.26 -12.61
C LEU A 182 -28.01 2.91 -11.93
N GLY A 183 -28.25 1.79 -12.62
CA GLY A 183 -27.90 0.47 -12.12
C GLY A 183 -26.40 0.31 -11.88
N PHE A 184 -25.58 0.78 -12.83
CA PHE A 184 -24.13 0.83 -12.71
C PHE A 184 -23.66 1.82 -11.62
N LEU A 185 -24.31 2.98 -11.49
CA LEU A 185 -24.03 3.90 -10.38
C LEU A 185 -24.26 3.21 -9.03
N GLY A 186 -25.27 2.34 -8.94
CA GLY A 186 -25.53 1.53 -7.75
C GLY A 186 -24.44 0.51 -7.45
N THR A 187 -23.80 -0.11 -8.46
CA THR A 187 -22.64 -0.99 -8.21
C THR A 187 -21.44 -0.22 -7.70
N VAL A 188 -21.13 0.92 -8.32
CA VAL A 188 -20.04 1.80 -7.87
C VAL A 188 -20.26 2.18 -6.41
N MET A 189 -21.46 2.66 -6.07
CA MET A 189 -21.79 3.07 -4.70
C MET A 189 -21.73 1.90 -3.71
N GLY A 190 -22.32 0.75 -4.04
CA GLY A 190 -22.34 -0.42 -3.17
C GLY A 190 -20.94 -1.00 -2.91
N ILE A 191 -20.08 -1.03 -3.94
CA ILE A 191 -18.67 -1.44 -3.79
C ILE A 191 -17.89 -0.42 -2.95
N THR A 192 -18.08 0.89 -3.16
CA THR A 192 -17.44 1.93 -2.34
C THR A 192 -17.83 1.79 -0.86
N ILE A 193 -19.12 1.55 -0.57
CA ILE A 193 -19.59 1.31 0.80
C ILE A 193 -18.98 0.03 1.37
N ALA A 194 -18.90 -1.04 0.57
CA ALA A 194 -18.30 -2.30 1.01
C ALA A 194 -16.83 -2.11 1.40
N ILE A 195 -16.03 -1.46 0.55
CA ILE A 195 -14.59 -1.21 0.80
C ILE A 195 -14.40 -0.29 2.01
N ALA A 196 -15.20 0.78 2.14
CA ALA A 196 -15.10 1.73 3.25
C ALA A 196 -15.36 1.09 4.63
N ASN A 197 -16.06 -0.05 4.67
CA ASN A 197 -16.39 -0.77 5.91
C ASN A 197 -15.41 -1.92 6.24
N VAL A 198 -14.38 -2.17 5.42
CA VAL A 198 -13.34 -3.16 5.73
C VAL A 198 -12.38 -2.59 6.76
N LYS A 199 -12.51 -3.02 8.02
CA LYS A 199 -11.58 -2.67 9.10
C LYS A 199 -10.73 -3.90 9.48
N PRO A 200 -9.39 -3.85 9.36
CA PRO A 200 -8.51 -4.98 9.63
C PRO A 200 -8.63 -5.56 11.04
N GLU A 201 -9.01 -4.73 12.03
CA GLU A 201 -9.07 -5.15 13.44
C GLU A 201 -10.39 -5.87 13.83
N GLN A 202 -11.42 -5.86 12.97
CA GLN A 202 -12.75 -6.40 13.27
C GLN A 202 -13.36 -7.15 12.06
N LEU A 203 -12.62 -8.07 11.46
CA LEU A 203 -13.05 -8.82 10.27
C LEU A 203 -14.44 -9.48 10.46
N THR A 204 -14.70 -10.15 11.59
CA THR A 204 -15.97 -10.87 11.80
C THR A 204 -17.19 -9.95 11.85
N SER A 205 -17.06 -8.73 12.43
CA SER A 205 -18.16 -7.76 12.48
C SER A 205 -18.27 -6.89 11.22
N SER A 206 -17.20 -6.79 10.43
CA SER A 206 -17.19 -6.02 9.17
C SER A 206 -17.75 -6.82 8.00
N MET A 207 -17.72 -8.15 8.02
CA MET A 207 -18.26 -9.00 6.93
C MET A 207 -19.75 -8.75 6.65
N ASP A 208 -20.60 -8.55 7.65
CA ASP A 208 -22.03 -8.27 7.44
C ASP A 208 -22.26 -6.92 6.72
N LYS A 209 -21.45 -5.91 7.03
CA LYS A 209 -21.53 -4.60 6.38
C LYS A 209 -20.99 -4.63 4.96
N VAL A 210 -19.92 -5.39 4.74
CA VAL A 210 -19.32 -5.60 3.41
C VAL A 210 -20.29 -6.36 2.50
N THR A 211 -20.89 -7.44 3.00
CA THR A 211 -21.89 -8.23 2.24
C THR A 211 -23.16 -7.43 1.97
N GLY A 212 -23.58 -6.55 2.89
CA GLY A 212 -24.68 -5.60 2.66
C GLY A 212 -24.39 -4.62 1.52
N GLY A 213 -23.20 -3.98 1.51
CA GLY A 213 -22.80 -3.06 0.44
C GLY A 213 -22.69 -3.75 -0.93
N LEU A 214 -22.13 -4.97 -0.96
CA LEU A 214 -22.06 -5.78 -2.17
C LEU A 214 -23.45 -6.25 -2.64
N GLY A 215 -24.36 -6.55 -1.72
CA GLY A 215 -25.75 -6.88 -2.02
C GLY A 215 -26.48 -5.72 -2.70
N ILE A 216 -26.32 -4.49 -2.19
CA ILE A 216 -26.89 -3.28 -2.82
C ILE A 216 -26.33 -3.12 -4.25
N ALA A 217 -25.01 -3.27 -4.42
CA ALA A 217 -24.38 -3.17 -5.73
C ALA A 217 -25.01 -4.13 -6.76
N PHE A 218 -25.09 -5.41 -6.44
CA PHE A 218 -25.65 -6.40 -7.36
C PHE A 218 -27.15 -6.25 -7.56
N ASP A 219 -27.89 -5.89 -6.52
CA ASP A 219 -29.35 -5.77 -6.59
C ASP A 219 -29.77 -4.62 -7.52
N THR A 220 -29.13 -3.44 -7.42
CA THR A 220 -29.46 -2.29 -8.27
C THR A 220 -29.12 -2.53 -9.74
N THR A 221 -27.97 -3.14 -10.05
CA THR A 221 -27.63 -3.45 -11.45
C THR A 221 -28.57 -4.50 -12.03
N THR A 222 -28.91 -5.53 -11.26
CA THR A 222 -29.82 -6.58 -11.72
C THR A 222 -31.21 -5.99 -12.01
N LEU A 223 -31.71 -5.12 -11.12
CA LEU A 223 -32.98 -4.43 -11.30
C LEU A 223 -32.93 -3.54 -12.55
N GLY A 224 -31.93 -2.67 -12.67
CA GLY A 224 -31.80 -1.73 -13.79
C GLY A 224 -31.74 -2.44 -15.14
N LEU A 225 -30.94 -3.50 -15.27
CA LEU A 225 -30.87 -4.28 -16.52
C LEU A 225 -32.19 -5.00 -16.81
N GLY A 226 -32.83 -5.60 -15.80
CA GLY A 226 -34.11 -6.28 -15.97
C GLY A 226 -35.24 -5.34 -16.43
N LEU A 227 -35.37 -4.19 -15.78
CA LEU A 227 -36.37 -3.16 -16.14
C LEU A 227 -36.12 -2.60 -17.54
N THR A 228 -34.85 -2.33 -17.87
CA THR A 228 -34.46 -1.82 -19.20
C THR A 228 -34.79 -2.82 -20.29
N LEU A 229 -34.48 -4.10 -20.10
CA LEU A 229 -34.77 -5.14 -21.08
C LEU A 229 -36.27 -5.20 -21.42
N VAL A 230 -37.13 -5.11 -20.40
CA VAL A 230 -38.58 -5.07 -20.57
C VAL A 230 -39.00 -3.83 -21.38
N LEU A 231 -38.47 -2.64 -21.04
CA LEU A 231 -38.80 -1.42 -21.78
C LEU A 231 -38.33 -1.43 -23.23
N VAL A 232 -37.12 -1.92 -23.51
CA VAL A 232 -36.59 -2.05 -24.88
C VAL A 232 -37.54 -2.93 -25.70
N PHE A 233 -37.95 -4.07 -25.16
CA PHE A 233 -38.83 -5.00 -25.85
C PHE A 233 -40.20 -4.36 -26.13
N LEU A 234 -40.82 -3.74 -25.12
CA LEU A 234 -42.11 -3.05 -25.30
C LEU A 234 -42.00 -1.89 -26.30
N THR A 235 -40.91 -1.13 -26.25
CA THR A 235 -40.64 -0.05 -27.20
C THR A 235 -40.58 -0.58 -28.62
N PHE A 236 -39.83 -1.66 -28.84
CA PHE A 236 -39.73 -2.30 -30.16
C PHE A 236 -41.10 -2.69 -30.74
N TRP A 237 -41.96 -3.32 -29.94
CA TRP A 237 -43.29 -3.73 -30.42
C TRP A 237 -44.20 -2.55 -30.78
N VAL A 238 -44.22 -1.51 -29.92
CA VAL A 238 -45.08 -0.33 -30.15
C VAL A 238 -44.54 0.48 -31.33
N GLU A 239 -43.22 0.72 -31.39
CA GLU A 239 -42.56 1.44 -32.47
C GLU A 239 -42.76 0.72 -33.80
N LYS A 240 -42.56 -0.60 -33.85
CA LYS A 240 -42.79 -1.40 -35.05
C LYS A 240 -44.24 -1.33 -35.52
N SER A 241 -45.22 -1.36 -34.60
CA SER A 241 -46.61 -1.21 -34.99
C SER A 241 -46.96 0.22 -35.46
N GLU A 242 -46.36 1.26 -34.90
CA GLU A 242 -46.56 2.64 -35.39
C GLU A 242 -45.92 2.83 -36.77
N GLN A 243 -44.73 2.28 -37.00
CA GLN A 243 -44.04 2.30 -38.30
C GLN A 243 -44.85 1.58 -39.39
N ASN A 244 -45.40 0.40 -39.09
CA ASN A 244 -46.22 -0.34 -40.07
C ASN A 244 -47.48 0.47 -40.46
N ILE A 245 -48.14 1.13 -39.49
CA ILE A 245 -49.29 2.00 -39.78
C ILE A 245 -48.86 3.20 -40.63
N LEU A 246 -47.70 3.81 -40.33
CA LEU A 246 -47.19 4.94 -41.11
C LEU A 246 -46.90 4.51 -42.56
N HIS A 247 -46.34 3.33 -42.75
CA HIS A 247 -46.11 2.76 -44.07
C HIS A 247 -47.41 2.49 -44.84
N GLU A 248 -48.43 1.92 -44.19
CA GLU A 248 -49.77 1.77 -44.77
C GLU A 248 -50.36 3.14 -45.17
N VAL A 249 -50.15 4.18 -44.37
CA VAL A 249 -50.57 5.55 -44.70
C VAL A 249 -49.81 6.09 -45.93
N ASP A 250 -48.51 5.84 -46.03
CA ASP A 250 -47.73 6.27 -47.19
C ASP A 250 -48.19 5.54 -48.46
N GLU A 251 -48.41 4.23 -48.43
CA GLU A 251 -48.95 3.46 -49.56
C GLU A 251 -50.33 3.98 -49.99
N LEU A 252 -51.21 4.26 -49.03
CA LEU A 252 -52.52 4.84 -49.31
C LEU A 252 -52.42 6.26 -49.89
N ALA A 253 -51.46 7.05 -49.41
CA ALA A 253 -51.24 8.39 -49.94
C ALA A 253 -50.79 8.35 -51.41
N PHE A 254 -49.80 7.50 -51.71
CA PHE A 254 -49.28 7.38 -53.06
C PHE A 254 -50.31 6.79 -54.04
N ASN A 255 -50.97 5.69 -53.67
CA ASN A 255 -51.86 4.97 -54.58
C ASN A 255 -53.24 5.61 -54.71
N HIS A 256 -53.77 6.20 -53.63
CA HIS A 256 -55.18 6.60 -53.57
C HIS A 256 -55.38 8.10 -53.43
N ILE A 257 -54.58 8.80 -52.61
CA ILE A 257 -54.72 10.26 -52.46
C ILE A 257 -54.25 10.98 -53.73
N SER A 258 -53.25 10.46 -54.43
CA SER A 258 -52.75 11.08 -55.67
C SER A 258 -53.77 11.09 -56.81
N SER A 259 -54.65 10.09 -56.89
CA SER A 259 -55.67 10.01 -57.95
C SER A 259 -56.73 11.11 -57.86
N TRP A 260 -56.91 11.69 -56.67
CA TRP A 260 -57.85 12.80 -56.41
C TRP A 260 -57.47 14.12 -57.08
N PHE A 261 -56.23 14.23 -57.56
CA PHE A 261 -55.66 15.46 -58.09
C PHE A 261 -55.19 15.24 -59.53
N PRO A 262 -56.13 15.15 -60.49
CA PRO A 262 -55.76 15.00 -61.90
C PRO A 262 -54.84 16.16 -62.31
N GLU A 263 -53.80 15.84 -63.07
CA GLU A 263 -53.02 16.88 -63.73
C GLU A 263 -53.93 17.59 -64.74
N PRO A 264 -53.95 18.94 -64.75
CA PRO A 264 -54.72 19.65 -65.75
C PRO A 264 -54.18 19.26 -67.13
N ASP A 265 -55.05 18.68 -67.97
CA ASP A 265 -54.80 18.28 -69.35
C ASP A 265 -54.31 19.50 -70.14
N THR A 266 -53.01 19.75 -70.07
CA THR A 266 -52.34 20.88 -70.73
C THR A 266 -51.50 20.32 -71.86
N THR A 267 -52.19 19.66 -72.81
CA THR A 267 -51.73 19.47 -74.19
C THR A 267 -51.71 20.82 -74.91
N SER A 268 -50.98 21.78 -74.35
CA SER A 268 -50.57 22.99 -75.07
C SER A 268 -49.33 22.64 -75.88
N PRO A 269 -49.30 22.91 -77.20
CA PRO A 269 -48.10 22.71 -78.02
C PRO A 269 -46.89 23.50 -77.50
N LEU A 270 -47.14 24.56 -76.71
CA LEU A 270 -46.09 25.33 -76.04
C LEU A 270 -45.50 24.58 -74.84
N LEU A 271 -46.32 23.84 -74.08
CA LEU A 271 -45.87 23.03 -72.95
C LEU A 271 -45.10 21.79 -73.43
N GLN A 272 -45.51 21.19 -74.56
CA GLN A 272 -44.74 20.10 -75.19
C GLN A 272 -43.38 20.60 -75.71
N ALA A 273 -43.32 21.80 -76.29
CA ALA A 273 -42.06 22.40 -76.69
C ALA A 273 -41.15 22.73 -75.48
N GLU A 274 -41.73 23.19 -74.36
CA GLU A 274 -41.02 23.40 -73.10
C GLU A 274 -40.51 22.08 -72.51
N GLN A 275 -41.32 21.03 -72.50
CA GLN A 275 -40.91 19.69 -72.06
C GLN A 275 -39.82 19.09 -72.94
N GLN A 276 -39.88 19.26 -74.26
CA GLN A 276 -38.82 18.84 -75.17
C GLN A 276 -37.51 19.62 -74.95
N ALA A 277 -37.60 20.94 -74.75
CA ALA A 277 -36.44 21.76 -74.42
C ALA A 277 -35.85 21.37 -73.06
N ALA A 278 -36.69 21.11 -72.05
CA ALA A 278 -36.27 20.63 -70.74
C ALA A 278 -35.63 19.24 -70.81
N ALA A 279 -36.17 18.33 -71.62
CA ALA A 279 -35.59 17.01 -71.84
C ALA A 279 -34.21 17.11 -72.51
N GLN A 280 -34.05 17.99 -73.51
CA GLN A 280 -32.76 18.26 -74.14
C GLN A 280 -31.74 18.85 -73.15
N LEU A 281 -32.17 19.80 -72.31
CA LEU A 281 -31.32 20.35 -71.26
C LEU A 281 -30.91 19.28 -70.26
N LEU A 282 -31.83 18.40 -69.85
CA LEU A 282 -31.55 17.27 -68.95
C LEU A 282 -30.47 16.37 -69.54
N THR A 283 -30.60 15.94 -70.79
CA THR A 283 -29.61 15.09 -71.47
C THR A 283 -28.25 15.80 -71.60
N GLN A 284 -28.23 17.10 -71.88
CA GLN A 284 -26.99 17.88 -71.90
C GLN A 284 -26.36 17.98 -70.52
N THR A 285 -27.14 18.23 -69.48
CA THR A 285 -26.64 18.25 -68.10
C THR A 285 -26.15 16.88 -67.66
N GLU A 286 -26.83 15.79 -68.02
CA GLU A 286 -26.36 14.42 -67.75
C GLU A 286 -25.02 14.15 -68.45
N ALA A 287 -24.86 14.58 -69.70
CA ALA A 287 -23.59 14.45 -70.43
C ALA A 287 -22.46 15.27 -69.76
N ILE A 288 -22.75 16.50 -69.33
CA ILE A 288 -21.80 17.36 -68.61
C ILE A 288 -21.44 16.75 -67.25
N VAL A 289 -22.43 16.25 -66.49
CA VAL A 289 -22.21 15.60 -65.19
C VAL A 289 -21.39 14.33 -65.36
N ALA A 290 -21.66 13.51 -66.37
CA ALA A 290 -20.86 12.34 -66.69
C ALA A 290 -19.41 12.70 -67.02
N GLN A 291 -19.21 13.78 -67.80
CA GLN A 291 -17.88 14.28 -68.14
C GLN A 291 -17.13 14.82 -66.91
N HIS A 292 -17.83 15.52 -66.01
CA HIS A 292 -17.27 15.94 -64.73
C HIS A 292 -16.93 14.74 -63.84
N ALA A 293 -17.80 13.73 -63.76
CA ALA A 293 -17.56 12.52 -62.96
C ALA A 293 -16.30 11.78 -63.44
N ASP A 294 -16.11 11.64 -64.75
CA ASP A 294 -14.92 11.03 -65.34
C ASP A 294 -13.64 11.84 -65.07
N ALA A 295 -13.73 13.17 -65.21
CA ALA A 295 -12.62 14.07 -64.87
C ALA A 295 -12.26 14.00 -63.37
N TRP A 296 -13.26 13.91 -62.49
CA TRP A 296 -13.08 13.73 -61.06
C TRP A 296 -12.44 12.37 -60.74
N GLN A 297 -12.90 11.29 -61.37
CA GLN A 297 -12.35 9.95 -61.17
C GLN A 297 -10.88 9.88 -61.61
N THR A 298 -10.55 10.53 -62.73
CA THR A 298 -9.17 10.64 -63.23
C THR A 298 -8.29 11.45 -62.27
N ASN A 299 -8.76 12.61 -61.82
CA ASN A 299 -8.04 13.45 -60.87
C ASN A 299 -7.84 12.76 -59.52
N LEU A 300 -8.86 12.07 -59.00
CA LEU A 300 -8.75 11.29 -57.76
C LEU A 300 -7.77 10.12 -57.92
N GLY A 301 -7.75 9.47 -59.09
CA GLY A 301 -6.76 8.45 -59.42
C GLY A 301 -5.33 9.00 -59.33
N GLN A 302 -5.07 10.14 -59.97
CA GLN A 302 -3.77 10.83 -59.93
C GLN A 302 -3.40 11.32 -58.53
N LEU A 303 -4.37 11.84 -57.78
CA LEU A 303 -4.16 12.29 -56.41
C LEU A 303 -3.75 11.11 -55.51
N ARG A 304 -4.43 9.96 -55.66
CA ARG A 304 -4.12 8.73 -54.92
C ARG A 304 -2.71 8.23 -55.24
N GLU A 305 -2.32 8.27 -56.51
CA GLU A 305 -0.98 7.86 -56.94
C GLU A 305 0.11 8.79 -56.37
N ARG A 306 -0.06 10.11 -56.49
CA ARG A 306 0.85 11.11 -55.89
C ARG A 306 0.92 11.00 -54.38
N TRP A 307 -0.23 10.74 -53.73
CA TRP A 307 -0.30 10.55 -52.29
C TRP A 307 0.47 9.31 -51.84
N SER A 308 0.30 8.20 -52.56
CA SER A 308 1.05 6.96 -52.30
C SER A 308 2.55 7.18 -52.45
N GLU A 309 2.98 7.83 -53.53
CA GLU A 309 4.40 8.15 -53.76
C GLU A 309 4.96 9.08 -52.67
N THR A 310 4.16 10.07 -52.24
CA THR A 310 4.55 10.98 -51.16
C THR A 310 4.66 10.25 -49.82
N MET A 311 3.72 9.35 -49.51
CA MET A 311 3.75 8.55 -48.29
C MET A 311 4.94 7.60 -48.27
N GLU A 312 5.30 6.99 -49.40
CA GLU A 312 6.48 6.13 -49.51
C GLU A 312 7.78 6.92 -49.30
N LYS A 313 7.88 8.13 -49.87
CA LYS A 313 9.00 9.06 -49.62
C LYS A 313 9.07 9.52 -48.16
N GLN A 314 7.92 9.83 -47.55
CA GLN A 314 7.89 10.22 -46.13
C GLN A 314 8.25 9.05 -45.21
N GLN A 315 7.77 7.84 -45.48
CA GLN A 315 8.09 6.65 -44.70
C GLN A 315 9.58 6.32 -44.75
N SER A 316 10.19 6.36 -45.95
CA SER A 316 11.63 6.11 -46.12
C SER A 316 12.48 7.20 -45.44
N SER A 317 12.10 8.47 -45.57
CA SER A 317 12.77 9.59 -44.88
C SER A 317 12.66 9.47 -43.35
N LEU A 318 11.47 9.16 -42.83
CA LEU A 318 11.25 8.97 -41.40
C LEU A 318 12.08 7.78 -40.88
N ALA A 319 12.06 6.65 -41.59
CA ALA A 319 12.85 5.47 -41.23
C ALA A 319 14.36 5.78 -41.19
N ALA A 320 14.87 6.51 -42.18
CA ALA A 320 16.26 6.95 -42.20
C ALA A 320 16.60 7.88 -41.03
N SER A 321 15.71 8.84 -40.71
CA SER A 321 15.91 9.77 -39.59
C SER A 321 15.87 9.08 -38.22
N LEU A 322 14.95 8.12 -38.04
CA LEU A 322 14.86 7.30 -36.83
C LEU A 322 16.10 6.43 -36.69
N HIS A 323 16.53 5.77 -37.77
CA HIS A 323 17.73 4.95 -37.74
C HIS A 323 18.96 5.78 -37.34
N ALA A 324 19.20 6.90 -38.02
CA ALA A 324 20.31 7.81 -37.70
C ALA A 324 20.21 8.39 -36.27
N GLY A 325 19.01 8.77 -35.83
CA GLY A 325 18.78 9.28 -34.47
C GLY A 325 19.02 8.21 -33.40
N THR A 326 18.54 6.98 -33.60
CA THR A 326 18.77 5.86 -32.67
C THR A 326 20.23 5.44 -32.61
N GLU A 327 20.91 5.39 -33.76
CA GLU A 327 22.34 5.08 -33.81
C GLU A 327 23.16 6.16 -33.09
N SER A 328 22.87 7.44 -33.36
CA SER A 328 23.56 8.55 -32.70
C SER A 328 23.32 8.58 -31.18
N THR A 329 22.09 8.32 -30.72
CA THR A 329 21.77 8.31 -29.29
C THR A 329 22.37 7.11 -28.57
N LEU A 330 22.35 5.92 -29.18
CA LEU A 330 23.02 4.74 -28.65
C LEU A 330 24.53 4.93 -28.58
N ALA A 331 25.14 5.54 -29.61
CA ALA A 331 26.56 5.84 -29.62
C ALA A 331 26.93 6.86 -28.52
N ASP A 332 26.10 7.89 -28.31
CA ASP A 332 26.33 8.87 -27.24
C ASP A 332 26.20 8.24 -25.85
N HIS A 333 25.14 7.44 -25.62
CA HIS A 333 25.00 6.68 -24.37
C HIS A 333 26.15 5.70 -24.13
N ALA A 334 26.63 5.00 -25.16
CA ALA A 334 27.78 4.10 -25.04
C ALA A 334 29.04 4.87 -24.63
N ARG A 335 29.24 6.07 -25.17
CA ARG A 335 30.36 6.95 -24.80
C ARG A 335 30.21 7.46 -23.36
N GLN A 336 29.04 7.92 -22.96
CA GLN A 336 28.77 8.35 -21.58
C GLN A 336 28.99 7.22 -20.58
N LEU A 337 28.55 5.99 -20.90
CA LEU A 337 28.76 4.82 -20.04
C LEU A 337 30.24 4.46 -19.91
N ALA A 338 31.01 4.58 -21.00
CA ALA A 338 32.45 4.38 -20.98
C ALA A 338 33.16 5.41 -20.11
N THR A 339 32.79 6.69 -20.22
CA THR A 339 33.33 7.77 -19.38
C THR A 339 32.98 7.56 -17.90
N ALA A 340 31.71 7.26 -17.58
CA ALA A 340 31.30 6.98 -16.20
C ALA A 340 32.03 5.76 -15.61
N ARG A 341 32.27 4.71 -16.42
CA ARG A 341 33.09 3.56 -16.01
C ARG A 341 34.52 3.97 -15.71
N GLU A 342 35.12 4.81 -16.54
CA GLU A 342 36.49 5.29 -16.35
C GLU A 342 36.63 6.16 -15.09
N GLU A 343 35.69 7.07 -14.86
CA GLU A 343 35.61 7.88 -13.63
C GLU A 343 35.46 7.00 -12.38
N LEU A 344 34.60 5.99 -12.43
CA LEU A 344 34.38 5.06 -11.33
C LEU A 344 35.64 4.22 -11.04
N LEU A 345 36.32 3.71 -12.07
CA LEU A 345 37.60 3.00 -11.92
C LEU A 345 38.70 3.90 -11.34
N SER A 346 38.78 5.15 -11.81
CA SER A 346 39.71 6.16 -11.27
C SER A 346 39.41 6.47 -9.80
N GLY A 347 38.13 6.61 -9.44
CA GLY A 347 37.70 6.77 -8.05
C GLY A 347 38.10 5.59 -7.17
N TYR A 348 37.90 4.36 -7.62
CA TYR A 348 38.35 3.15 -6.90
C TYR A 348 39.87 3.11 -6.73
N GLN A 349 40.64 3.46 -7.77
CA GLN A 349 42.10 3.53 -7.69
C GLN A 349 42.53 4.59 -6.67
N GLY A 350 41.90 5.76 -6.68
CA GLY A 350 42.17 6.83 -5.71
C GLY A 350 41.90 6.40 -4.27
N VAL A 351 40.75 5.78 -4.01
CA VAL A 351 40.41 5.25 -2.67
C VAL A 351 41.37 4.14 -2.25
N SER A 352 41.70 3.20 -3.15
CA SER A 352 42.66 2.13 -2.87
C SER A 352 44.04 2.68 -2.51
N GLN A 353 44.49 3.71 -3.23
CA GLN A 353 45.79 4.34 -2.99
C GLN A 353 45.80 5.13 -1.68
N GLN A 354 44.67 5.75 -1.31
CA GLN A 354 44.50 6.41 -0.02
C GLN A 354 44.46 5.42 1.15
N ILE A 355 43.83 4.25 0.98
CA ILE A 355 43.87 3.17 1.99
C ILE A 355 45.29 2.64 2.13
N ALA A 356 46.00 2.44 1.02
CA ALA A 356 47.39 1.97 1.05
C ALA A 356 48.30 2.97 1.80
N SER A 357 48.21 4.27 1.47
CA SER A 357 48.99 5.29 2.19
C SER A 357 48.62 5.41 3.66
N MET A 358 47.34 5.23 4.01
CA MET A 358 46.90 5.19 5.40
C MET A 358 47.43 3.96 6.14
N MET A 359 47.48 2.79 5.50
CA MET A 359 48.08 1.57 6.07
C MET A 359 49.59 1.72 6.27
N ASP A 360 50.30 2.33 5.32
CA ASP A 360 51.73 2.59 5.43
C ASP A 360 52.03 3.58 6.57
N ALA A 361 51.28 4.69 6.66
CA ALA A 361 51.40 5.65 7.76
C ALA A 361 51.08 5.02 9.12
N GLN A 362 50.06 4.16 9.20
CA GLN A 362 49.72 3.44 10.42
C GLN A 362 50.82 2.43 10.80
N ARG A 363 51.44 1.79 9.81
CA ARG A 363 52.54 0.85 10.03
C ARG A 363 53.77 1.57 10.57
N GLU A 364 54.10 2.73 10.02
CA GLU A 364 55.19 3.59 10.48
C GLU A 364 54.97 4.08 11.92
N ALA A 365 53.75 4.56 12.22
CA ALA A 365 53.36 4.95 13.57
C ALA A 365 53.40 3.76 14.57
N MET A 366 53.00 2.56 14.14
CA MET A 366 53.10 1.35 14.97
C MET A 366 54.55 0.96 15.24
N THR A 367 55.46 1.11 14.26
CA THR A 367 56.89 0.85 14.48
C THR A 367 57.52 1.86 15.44
N GLU A 368 57.19 3.16 15.32
CA GLU A 368 57.65 4.17 16.27
C GLU A 368 57.11 3.90 17.69
N GLN A 369 55.83 3.56 17.81
CA GLN A 369 55.23 3.19 19.10
C GLN A 369 55.87 1.95 19.72
N GLN A 370 56.17 0.93 18.91
CA GLN A 370 56.83 -0.30 19.36
C GLN A 370 58.27 -0.02 19.81
N GLN A 371 59.00 0.84 19.09
CA GLN A 371 60.36 1.24 19.46
C GLN A 371 60.37 2.06 20.75
N ALA A 372 59.46 3.02 20.91
CA ALA A 372 59.30 3.76 22.16
C ALA A 372 58.91 2.85 23.35
N ALA A 373 58.08 1.83 23.11
CA ALA A 373 57.75 0.83 24.12
C ALA A 373 58.96 -0.04 24.51
N GLN A 374 59.80 -0.42 23.53
CA GLN A 374 61.05 -1.14 23.80
C GLN A 374 62.04 -0.30 24.62
N GLU A 375 62.25 0.96 24.25
CA GLU A 375 63.11 1.88 24.99
C GLU A 375 62.63 2.04 26.44
N SER A 376 61.32 2.19 26.65
CA SER A 376 60.74 2.24 28.00
C SER A 376 60.94 0.94 28.79
N MET A 377 60.81 -0.23 28.15
CA MET A 377 61.07 -1.52 28.79
C MET A 377 62.54 -1.71 29.17
N ASP A 378 63.47 -1.24 28.33
CA ASP A 378 64.91 -1.31 28.61
C ASP A 378 65.30 -0.37 29.75
N GLU A 379 64.73 0.84 29.81
CA GLU A 379 64.92 1.76 30.93
C GLU A 379 64.41 1.14 32.24
N GLN A 380 63.20 0.56 32.24
CA GLN A 380 62.66 -0.17 33.40
C GLN A 380 63.55 -1.36 33.80
N ARG A 381 64.06 -2.12 32.82
CA ARG A 381 64.98 -3.24 33.07
C ARG A 381 66.26 -2.76 33.74
N GLN A 382 66.83 -1.64 33.31
CA GLN A 382 68.05 -1.10 33.85
C GLN A 382 67.87 -0.59 35.30
N VAL A 383 66.74 0.05 35.60
CA VAL A 383 66.36 0.41 36.97
C VAL A 383 66.26 -0.84 37.85
N LEU A 384 65.62 -1.90 37.35
CA LEU A 384 65.47 -3.16 38.09
C LEU A 384 66.83 -3.83 38.37
N PHE A 385 67.74 -3.85 37.39
CA PHE A 385 69.10 -4.37 37.58
C PHE A 385 69.89 -3.59 38.63
N ASN A 386 69.79 -2.25 38.64
CA ASN A 386 70.45 -1.42 39.63
C ASN A 386 69.91 -1.67 41.05
N GLN A 387 68.60 -1.88 41.20
CA GLN A 387 67.99 -2.27 42.48
C GLN A 387 68.45 -3.65 42.95
N ILE A 388 68.56 -4.62 42.04
CA ILE A 388 69.06 -5.96 42.38
C ILE A 388 70.55 -5.90 42.78
N ALA A 389 71.36 -5.09 42.11
CA ALA A 389 72.76 -4.91 42.43
C ALA A 389 72.96 -4.29 43.83
N THR A 390 72.19 -3.26 44.17
CA THR A 390 72.23 -2.65 45.51
C THR A 390 71.84 -3.62 46.61
N VAL A 391 70.77 -4.41 46.43
CA VAL A 391 70.39 -5.47 47.40
C VAL A 391 71.49 -6.52 47.56
N ARG A 392 72.16 -6.91 46.46
CA ARG A 392 73.26 -7.86 46.49
C ARG A 392 74.47 -7.32 47.26
N ASP A 393 74.83 -6.06 47.04
CA ASP A 393 75.96 -5.44 47.73
C ASP A 393 75.68 -5.27 49.23
N ASP A 394 74.45 -4.91 49.61
CA ASP A 394 74.03 -4.87 51.02
C ASP A 394 74.13 -6.24 51.70
N LEU A 395 73.67 -7.30 51.02
CA LEU A 395 73.82 -8.68 51.49
C LEU A 395 75.29 -9.06 51.67
N LYS A 396 76.16 -8.65 50.74
CA LYS A 396 77.60 -8.92 50.82
C LYS A 396 78.23 -8.25 52.04
N VAL A 397 77.93 -6.96 52.26
CA VAL A 397 78.40 -6.21 53.44
C VAL A 397 77.92 -6.87 54.73
N GLN A 398 76.65 -7.30 54.81
CA GLN A 398 76.15 -8.04 55.97
C GLN A 398 76.91 -9.36 56.20
N THR A 399 77.19 -10.13 55.15
CA THR A 399 77.94 -11.38 55.28
C THR A 399 79.40 -11.18 55.71
N GLU A 400 80.06 -10.11 55.26
CA GLU A 400 81.43 -9.77 55.69
C GLU A 400 81.46 -9.35 57.17
N GLN A 401 80.45 -8.60 57.63
CA GLN A 401 80.30 -8.23 59.05
C GLN A 401 80.05 -9.46 59.95
N ILE A 402 79.22 -10.41 59.51
CA ILE A 402 79.00 -11.67 60.23
C ILE A 402 80.28 -12.50 60.30
N THR A 403 81.01 -12.60 59.18
CA THR A 403 82.25 -13.39 59.10
C THR A 403 83.34 -12.83 60.01
N THR A 404 83.51 -11.50 60.03
CA THR A 404 84.51 -10.84 60.91
C THR A 404 84.17 -11.00 62.40
N SER A 405 82.89 -10.95 62.76
CA SER A 405 82.42 -11.23 64.13
C SER A 405 82.67 -12.68 64.56
N ILE A 406 82.46 -13.65 63.67
CA ILE A 406 82.75 -15.06 63.95
C ILE A 406 84.25 -15.29 64.15
N SER A 407 85.10 -14.73 63.28
CA SER A 407 86.56 -14.88 63.40
C SER A 407 87.11 -14.29 64.70
N SER A 408 86.67 -13.10 65.09
CA SER A 408 87.12 -12.47 66.35
C SER A 408 86.66 -13.26 67.58
N THR A 409 85.46 -13.84 67.54
CA THR A 409 84.96 -14.72 68.60
C THR A 409 85.77 -16.02 68.70
N ALA A 410 86.17 -16.60 67.56
CA ALA A 410 86.97 -17.82 67.51
C ALA A 410 88.41 -17.59 68.02
N GLU A 411 89.03 -16.45 67.70
CA GLU A 411 90.34 -16.07 68.25
C GLU A 411 90.30 -15.90 69.77
N HIS A 412 89.21 -15.32 70.28
CA HIS A 412 88.99 -15.17 71.72
C HIS A 412 88.91 -16.53 72.44
N TRP A 413 88.13 -17.47 71.90
CA TRP A 413 88.03 -18.84 72.42
C TRP A 413 89.38 -19.58 72.43
N ASN A 414 90.17 -19.44 71.36
CA ASN A 414 91.47 -20.08 71.27
C ASN A 414 92.47 -19.55 72.33
N SER A 415 92.41 -18.25 72.62
CA SER A 415 93.21 -17.62 73.67
C SER A 415 92.84 -18.13 75.07
N GLU A 416 91.54 -18.21 75.37
CA GLU A 416 91.06 -18.74 76.66
C GLU A 416 91.45 -20.21 76.86
N LEU A 417 91.29 -21.05 75.81
CA LEU A 417 91.63 -22.47 75.86
C LEU A 417 93.12 -22.70 76.10
N SER A 418 93.99 -21.91 75.47
CA SER A 418 95.44 -21.95 75.68
C SER A 418 95.81 -21.62 77.13
N THR A 419 95.18 -20.59 77.68
CA THR A 419 95.41 -20.15 79.07
C THR A 419 94.96 -21.21 80.08
N ALA A 420 93.81 -21.86 79.84
CA ALA A 420 93.31 -22.96 80.66
C ALA A 420 94.24 -24.20 80.61
N SER A 421 94.78 -24.52 79.42
CA SER A 421 95.71 -25.63 79.22
C SER A 421 97.03 -25.44 79.99
N GLN A 422 97.59 -24.21 79.97
CA GLN A 422 98.79 -23.88 80.75
C GLN A 422 98.55 -24.00 82.27
N ALA A 423 97.39 -23.54 82.75
CA ALA A 423 97.01 -23.69 84.17
C ALA A 423 96.87 -25.16 84.59
N MET A 424 96.28 -26.01 83.74
CA MET A 424 96.19 -27.46 83.98
C MET A 424 97.57 -28.12 84.05
N THR A 425 98.49 -27.72 83.17
CA THR A 425 99.85 -28.27 83.13
C THR A 425 100.64 -27.92 84.41
N ALA A 426 100.47 -26.70 84.93
CA ALA A 426 101.05 -26.29 86.21
C ALA A 426 100.49 -27.08 87.41
N GLN A 427 99.19 -27.38 87.39
CA GLN A 427 98.54 -28.17 88.44
C GLN A 427 99.05 -29.62 88.50
N VAL A 428 99.30 -30.23 87.33
CA VAL A 428 99.89 -31.58 87.24
C VAL A 428 101.32 -31.61 87.78
N GLY A 429 102.13 -30.57 87.51
CA GLY A 429 103.49 -30.46 88.06
C GLY A 429 103.51 -30.34 89.59
N GLN A 430 102.52 -29.67 90.19
CA GLN A 430 102.43 -29.52 91.64
C GLN A 430 102.04 -30.83 92.36
N LEU A 431 101.24 -31.69 91.71
CA LEU A 431 100.91 -33.02 92.23
C LEU A 431 102.10 -33.98 92.22
N GLN A 432 102.97 -33.89 91.20
CA GLN A 432 104.22 -34.67 91.17
C GLN A 432 105.18 -34.29 92.30
N HIS A 433 105.27 -33.00 92.64
CA HIS A 433 106.11 -32.52 93.75
C HIS A 433 105.60 -32.99 95.13
N GLN A 434 104.28 -33.11 95.32
CA GLN A 434 103.72 -33.69 96.55
C GLN A 434 104.00 -35.20 96.69
N GLY A 435 104.09 -35.93 95.57
CA GLY A 435 104.49 -37.34 95.55
C GLY A 435 105.94 -37.57 96.00
N GLU A 436 106.87 -36.70 95.60
CA GLU A 436 108.28 -36.77 96.01
C GLU A 436 108.50 -36.45 97.50
N LEU A 437 107.70 -35.56 98.08
CA LEU A 437 107.78 -35.21 99.51
C LEU A 437 107.29 -36.36 100.43
N LEU A 438 106.27 -37.11 100.01
CA LEU A 438 105.81 -38.29 100.75
C LEU A 438 106.84 -39.43 100.70
N SER A 439 107.59 -39.56 99.61
CA SER A 439 108.65 -40.58 99.48
C SER A 439 109.85 -40.32 100.41
N ARG A 440 110.20 -39.04 100.69
CA ARG A 440 111.30 -38.69 101.61
C ARG A 440 110.97 -38.84 103.09
N ILE A 441 109.69 -38.83 103.46
CA ILE A 441 109.25 -39.02 104.85
C ILE A 441 109.32 -40.50 105.26
N VAL A 442 109.01 -41.42 104.33
CA VAL A 442 109.09 -42.87 104.56
C VAL A 442 110.54 -43.37 104.66
N GLU A 443 111.49 -42.69 103.99
CA GLU A 443 112.92 -43.03 104.02
C GLU A 443 113.65 -42.55 105.30
N GLN A 444 113.05 -41.63 106.09
CA GLN A 444 113.63 -41.15 107.36
C GLN A 444 113.18 -41.93 108.60
N GLU A 445 112.19 -42.83 108.49
CA GLU A 445 111.67 -43.64 109.60
C GLU A 445 112.56 -44.86 109.95
N GLU A 446 113.39 -45.35 109.02
CA GLU A 446 114.24 -46.54 109.21
C GLU A 446 115.51 -46.24 110.05
N ASN A 447 115.91 -44.97 110.18
CA ASN A 447 117.05 -44.53 110.99
C ASN A 447 116.71 -44.25 112.47
N LEU A 448 115.43 -44.25 112.86
CA LEU A 448 114.97 -44.04 114.24
C LEU A 448 114.88 -45.34 115.07
N VAL A 449 114.85 -46.51 114.42
CA VAL A 449 114.71 -47.82 115.09
C VAL A 449 116.05 -48.35 115.64
N ARG A 450 117.20 -47.89 115.13
CA ARG A 450 118.52 -48.42 115.53
C ARG A 450 119.21 -47.64 116.67
N LEU A 451 118.80 -46.41 116.94
CA LEU A 451 119.32 -45.57 118.04
C LEU A 451 118.51 -45.73 119.35
N GLN A 452 117.32 -46.35 119.30
CA GLN A 452 116.47 -46.63 120.48
C GLN A 452 116.85 -47.92 121.24
N GLY A 453 117.70 -48.78 120.70
CA GLY A 453 118.17 -49.99 121.40
C GLY A 453 119.18 -49.71 122.52
N THR A 454 120.04 -48.70 122.34
CA THR A 454 121.19 -48.47 123.25
C THR A 454 120.89 -47.55 124.43
N LEU A 455 119.69 -46.94 124.48
CA LEU A 455 119.25 -46.08 125.61
C LEU A 455 118.39 -46.83 126.64
N ALA A 456 117.92 -48.05 126.32
CA ALA A 456 117.00 -48.83 127.16
C ALA A 456 117.71 -49.71 128.22
N GLU A 457 119.00 -50.02 128.08
CA GLU A 457 119.71 -50.83 129.09
C GLU A 457 120.33 -50.01 130.24
N ASN A 458 120.69 -48.74 130.02
CA ASN A 458 121.24 -47.89 131.08
C ASN A 458 120.18 -47.28 132.03
N LEU A 459 118.90 -47.54 131.80
CA LEU A 459 117.77 -47.04 132.60
C LEU A 459 116.97 -48.15 133.31
N SER A 460 117.60 -49.32 133.55
CA SER A 460 117.05 -50.37 134.42
C SER A 460 117.91 -50.69 135.66
N ALA A 461 118.98 -49.93 135.90
CA ALA A 461 119.58 -49.82 137.21
C ALA A 461 119.09 -48.53 137.87
N ILE A 462 118.55 -48.63 139.08
CA ILE A 462 118.15 -47.53 139.98
C ILE A 462 116.67 -47.11 139.86
N ARG A 463 115.78 -48.11 139.93
CA ARG A 463 114.50 -47.99 140.67
C ARG A 463 114.09 -49.31 141.32
N SER A 464 115.07 -49.98 141.92
CA SER A 464 114.93 -50.74 143.17
C SER A 464 115.73 -49.95 144.19
N VAL A 465 115.14 -49.07 144.99
CA VAL A 465 114.39 -49.33 146.24
C VAL A 465 114.67 -48.04 147.02
N GLU A 466 113.80 -47.31 147.71
CA GLU A 466 112.42 -47.36 148.21
C GLU A 466 112.26 -45.92 148.79
N ALA A 467 111.18 -45.13 148.72
CA ALA A 467 109.79 -45.48 148.93
C ALA A 467 109.63 -46.50 150.05
N PHE A 468 110.08 -46.17 151.24
CA PHE A 468 109.35 -46.45 152.46
C PHE A 468 109.90 -45.46 153.50
N ASP A 469 109.22 -44.33 153.64
CA ASP A 469 108.23 -44.18 154.72
C ASP A 469 108.94 -43.32 155.78
N GLU A 470 108.28 -42.52 156.59
CA GLU A 470 106.99 -42.82 157.12
C GLU A 470 106.52 -41.52 157.74
N THR A 471 105.34 -41.12 157.29
CA THR A 471 104.29 -40.64 158.19
C THR A 471 104.35 -39.24 158.79
N LEU A 472 103.13 -38.83 159.13
CA LEU A 472 102.88 -38.07 160.35
C LEU A 472 103.28 -36.60 160.29
N HIS A 473 102.52 -35.83 159.49
CA HIS A 473 101.88 -34.63 160.03
C HIS A 473 100.42 -34.50 159.56
N ASN A 474 99.69 -35.62 159.61
CA ASN A 474 98.22 -35.59 159.61
C ASN A 474 97.67 -36.63 160.58
N LEU A 475 98.07 -36.49 161.85
CA LEU A 475 97.33 -37.02 162.96
C LEU A 475 97.45 -36.05 164.13
N SER A 476 96.85 -34.86 164.01
CA SER A 476 96.18 -34.17 165.14
C SER A 476 95.79 -32.72 164.80
N ALA A 477 94.75 -32.56 163.98
CA ALA A 477 93.86 -31.40 164.01
C ALA A 477 92.39 -31.86 164.13
N ALA A 478 92.15 -32.96 164.85
CA ALA A 478 90.80 -33.45 165.13
C ALA A 478 90.75 -34.47 166.28
N VAL A 479 91.18 -34.07 167.49
CA VAL A 479 90.54 -34.58 168.74
C VAL A 479 90.16 -33.45 169.73
N HIS A 480 90.35 -32.16 169.40
CA HIS A 480 89.92 -31.04 170.27
C HIS A 480 89.24 -29.93 169.43
N LEU A 481 88.10 -30.17 168.77
CA LEU A 481 86.80 -29.93 169.40
C LEU A 481 86.56 -30.81 170.63
N LEU A 482 86.33 -30.11 171.74
CA LEU A 482 85.53 -30.59 172.86
C LEU A 482 86.24 -31.53 173.84
N THR A 483 87.25 -30.97 174.51
CA THR A 483 87.23 -30.99 175.99
C THR A 483 86.04 -30.15 176.47
N VAL A 484 84.92 -30.81 176.71
CA VAL A 484 84.18 -30.86 177.98
C VAL A 484 83.16 -31.98 177.76
N ARG A 485 83.31 -33.14 178.39
CA ARG A 485 83.97 -33.41 179.68
C ARG A 485 85.49 -33.21 179.74
N SER A 486 85.89 -32.40 180.72
CA SER A 486 87.24 -32.18 181.28
C SER A 486 87.95 -33.48 181.66
N LYS A 487 89.29 -33.47 181.80
CA LYS A 487 90.16 -34.65 181.96
C LYS A 487 90.46 -35.30 180.62
N ALA A 488 91.66 -35.75 180.36
CA ALA A 488 92.93 -35.75 181.07
C ALA A 488 93.93 -35.67 179.90
N ALA A 489 94.75 -34.64 179.92
CA ALA A 489 96.12 -34.75 180.43
C ALA A 489 96.93 -35.66 179.51
#